data_AF-A0A7S2D8M0-F1
#
_entry.id   AF-A0A7S2D8M0-F1
#
_cell.length_a   1.000
_cell.length_b   1.000
_cell.length_c   1.000
_cell.angle_alpha   90.00
_cell.angle_beta   90.00
_cell.angle_gamma   90.00
#
_symmetry.space_group_name_H-M   'P 1'
#
loop_
_entity.id
_entity.type
_entity.pdbx_description
1 polymer ?
#
loop_
_entity_poly.entity_id
_entity_poly.type
_entity_poly.pdbx_seq_one_letter_code
_entity_poly.pdbx_strand_id
1 'polypeptide(L)'
;RPEPRANSSLPCPPQTRMHLPIGRSVTGSTVWSPPFYFTSGTPQPIGRHDVSQAKICGPGHFWFSPMSCDHISYSPDDFDVKRTEVTGECQVVRLPTVKVAGLACALIEC
;
A
#
# COMPACT_ATOMS: atom_id res chain seq x y z
N ARG A 1 29.55 -6.88 23.25
CA ARG A 1 28.88 -7.72 22.24
C ARG A 1 28.20 -6.77 21.26
N PRO A 2 28.73 -6.56 20.04
CA PRO A 2 28.08 -5.68 19.08
C PRO A 2 26.82 -6.38 18.54
N GLU A 3 25.68 -5.69 18.60
CA GLU A 3 24.40 -6.13 18.05
C GLU A 3 24.49 -6.25 16.51
N PRO A 4 23.93 -7.31 15.91
CA PRO A 4 23.91 -7.41 14.45
C PRO A 4 22.94 -6.36 13.91
N ARG A 5 23.44 -5.46 13.05
CA ARG A 5 22.59 -4.62 12.19
C ARG A 5 21.88 -5.52 11.19
N ALA A 6 20.77 -6.09 11.61
CA ALA A 6 19.88 -6.84 10.74
C ALA A 6 19.07 -5.83 9.91
N ASN A 7 19.64 -5.39 8.78
CA ASN A 7 18.87 -4.90 7.64
C ASN A 7 18.15 -6.10 6.99
N SER A 8 17.26 -6.71 7.76
CA SER A 8 16.32 -7.72 7.30
C SER A 8 14.97 -7.04 7.31
N SER A 9 14.48 -6.71 6.12
CA SER A 9 13.10 -6.30 5.82
C SER A 9 12.13 -7.20 6.62
N LEU A 10 11.71 -6.76 7.81
CA LEU A 10 10.78 -7.52 8.63
C LEU A 10 9.41 -7.46 7.95
N PRO A 11 8.62 -8.55 7.96
CA PRO A 11 7.24 -8.49 7.51
C PRO A 11 6.51 -7.41 8.31
N CYS A 12 5.72 -6.59 7.62
CA CYS A 12 4.93 -5.59 8.32
C CYS A 12 4.02 -6.27 9.34
N PRO A 13 3.77 -5.63 10.49
CA PRO A 13 2.91 -6.21 11.49
C PRO A 13 1.54 -6.53 10.88
N PRO A 14 0.82 -7.56 11.35
CA PRO A 14 -0.40 -8.08 10.71
C PRO A 14 -1.56 -7.06 10.64
N GLN A 15 -1.45 -5.98 11.41
CA GLN A 15 -2.36 -4.83 11.34
C GLN A 15 -2.11 -3.93 10.13
N THR A 16 -0.89 -3.90 9.61
CA THR A 16 -0.46 -3.10 8.46
C THR A 16 -0.69 -3.88 7.17
N ARG A 17 -1.72 -3.48 6.43
CA ARG A 17 -2.14 -4.17 5.21
C ARG A 17 -2.84 -3.21 4.26
N MET A 18 -2.85 -3.53 2.98
CA MET A 18 -3.64 -2.78 2.00
C MET A 18 -4.65 -3.68 1.29
N HIS A 19 -5.71 -3.09 0.79
CA HIS A 19 -6.66 -3.73 -0.10
C HIS A 19 -6.86 -2.87 -1.34
N LEU A 20 -6.91 -3.52 -2.49
CA LEU A 20 -7.17 -2.87 -3.77
C LEU A 20 -8.63 -3.10 -4.18
N PRO A 21 -9.26 -2.16 -4.87
CA PRO A 21 -10.60 -2.34 -5.39
C PRO A 21 -10.57 -3.43 -6.46
N ILE A 22 -11.47 -4.40 -6.41
CA ILE A 22 -11.63 -5.47 -7.42
C ILE A 22 -12.95 -5.37 -8.18
N GLY A 23 -13.80 -4.42 -7.82
CA GLY A 23 -15.07 -4.18 -8.50
C GLY A 23 -16.03 -3.36 -7.64
N ARG A 24 -17.30 -3.35 -8.07
CA ARG A 24 -18.42 -2.76 -7.33
C ARG A 24 -19.50 -3.80 -7.13
N SER A 25 -20.12 -3.80 -5.96
CA SER A 25 -21.29 -4.63 -5.69
C SER A 25 -22.52 -4.10 -6.42
N VAL A 26 -23.58 -4.90 -6.46
CA VAL A 26 -24.90 -4.49 -6.99
C VAL A 26 -25.51 -3.29 -6.26
N THR A 27 -25.06 -3.02 -5.02
CA THR A 27 -25.45 -1.85 -4.21
C THR A 27 -24.56 -0.63 -4.43
N GLY A 28 -23.58 -0.70 -5.33
CA GLY A 28 -22.65 0.39 -5.64
C GLY A 28 -21.43 0.48 -4.70
N SER A 29 -21.33 -0.37 -3.68
CA SER A 29 -20.19 -0.39 -2.77
C SER A 29 -18.94 -0.97 -3.43
N THR A 30 -17.76 -0.40 -3.14
CA THR A 30 -16.49 -0.97 -3.62
C THR A 30 -16.24 -2.34 -2.99
N VAL A 31 -15.99 -3.33 -3.83
CA VAL A 31 -15.52 -4.64 -3.41
C VAL A 31 -14.00 -4.58 -3.31
N TRP A 32 -13.48 -4.95 -2.15
CA TRP A 32 -12.05 -4.92 -1.86
C TRP A 32 -11.42 -6.31 -2.03
N SER A 33 -10.18 -6.35 -2.47
CA SER A 33 -9.37 -7.57 -2.53
C SER A 33 -9.15 -8.16 -1.13
N PRO A 34 -8.68 -9.42 -1.05
CA PRO A 34 -7.98 -9.91 0.13
C PRO A 34 -6.85 -8.94 0.56
N PRO A 35 -6.47 -8.95 1.85
CA PRO A 35 -5.38 -8.10 2.33
C PRO A 35 -4.07 -8.50 1.67
N PHE A 36 -3.38 -7.51 1.12
CA PHE A 36 -2.00 -7.65 0.69
C PHE A 36 -1.09 -7.49 1.90
N TYR A 37 -0.23 -8.48 2.10
CA TYR A 37 0.82 -8.47 3.11
C TYR A 37 2.14 -8.11 2.44
N PHE A 38 2.85 -7.16 3.04
CA PHE A 38 4.13 -6.69 2.53
C PHE A 38 5.25 -7.04 3.50
N THR A 39 6.38 -7.36 2.92
CA THR A 39 7.65 -7.35 3.63
C THR A 39 8.18 -5.92 3.57
N SER A 40 8.52 -5.32 4.72
CA SER A 40 8.92 -3.91 4.79
C SER A 40 10.02 -3.59 3.79
N GLY A 41 9.84 -2.55 2.98
CA GLY A 41 10.88 -2.11 2.04
C GLY A 41 11.01 -2.96 0.76
N THR A 42 10.14 -3.95 0.54
CA THR A 42 10.10 -4.72 -0.71
C THR A 42 8.91 -4.29 -1.57
N PRO A 43 9.13 -3.55 -2.67
CA PRO A 43 8.07 -3.18 -3.59
C PRO A 43 7.47 -4.40 -4.29
N GLN A 44 6.16 -4.39 -4.54
CA GLN A 44 5.45 -5.45 -5.25
C GLN A 44 4.85 -4.92 -6.56
N PRO A 45 5.09 -5.59 -7.69
CA PRO A 45 4.45 -5.25 -8.96
C PRO A 45 2.97 -5.63 -8.92
N ILE A 46 2.10 -4.69 -9.26
CA ILE A 46 0.65 -4.86 -9.28
C ILE A 46 0.12 -4.86 -10.72
N GLY A 47 0.54 -3.89 -11.54
CA GLY A 47 0.20 -3.82 -12.96
C GLY A 47 -1.30 -3.66 -13.27
N ARG A 48 -2.02 -2.78 -12.56
CA ARG A 48 -3.47 -2.60 -12.70
C ARG A 48 -3.86 -1.15 -13.02
N HIS A 49 -4.66 -0.97 -14.08
CA HIS A 49 -5.06 0.37 -14.56
C HIS A 49 -6.44 0.82 -14.07
N ASP A 50 -7.18 -0.05 -13.36
CA ASP A 50 -8.53 0.19 -12.86
C ASP A 50 -8.57 0.68 -11.40
N VAL A 51 -7.38 0.87 -10.80
CA VAL A 51 -7.24 1.32 -9.42
C VAL A 51 -7.33 2.84 -9.35
N SER A 52 -8.25 3.34 -8.52
CA SER A 52 -8.42 4.80 -8.27
C SER A 52 -8.44 5.17 -6.79
N GLN A 53 -8.49 4.15 -5.94
CA GLN A 53 -8.51 4.26 -4.48
C GLN A 53 -7.92 2.97 -3.92
N ALA A 54 -7.37 3.03 -2.72
CA ALA A 54 -6.92 1.86 -1.97
C ALA A 54 -7.46 1.96 -0.54
N LYS A 55 -7.62 0.81 0.11
CA LYS A 55 -7.94 0.76 1.53
C LYS A 55 -6.69 0.36 2.28
N ILE A 56 -6.10 1.29 3.02
CA ILE A 56 -4.91 1.06 3.84
C ILE A 56 -5.34 0.86 5.29
N CYS A 57 -4.70 -0.07 5.97
CA CYS A 57 -5.01 -0.45 7.35
C CYS A 57 -3.74 -0.45 8.17
N GLY A 58 -3.84 0.08 9.40
CA GLY A 58 -2.72 0.11 10.33
C GLY A 58 -1.61 1.11 9.95
N PRO A 59 -0.58 1.20 10.80
CA PRO A 59 0.48 2.17 10.64
C PRO A 59 1.56 1.69 9.66
N GLY A 60 2.13 2.64 8.92
CA GLY A 60 3.13 2.41 7.90
C GLY A 60 3.09 3.50 6.84
N HIS A 61 4.13 3.57 6.03
CA HIS A 61 4.20 4.42 4.85
C HIS A 61 3.79 3.60 3.63
N PHE A 62 2.65 3.93 3.04
CA PHE A 62 2.11 3.27 1.87
C PHE A 62 2.46 4.07 0.62
N TRP A 63 3.05 3.42 -0.37
CA TRP A 63 3.44 4.03 -1.64
C TRP A 63 2.69 3.32 -2.77
N PHE A 64 2.00 4.09 -3.60
CA PHE A 64 1.31 3.60 -4.78
C PHE A 64 1.84 4.34 -6.00
N SER A 65 2.59 3.65 -6.85
CA SER A 65 3.27 4.29 -7.99
C SER A 65 2.70 3.82 -9.33
N PRO A 66 2.53 4.73 -10.29
CA PRO A 66 2.28 4.36 -11.67
C PRO A 66 3.51 3.84 -12.40
N MET A 67 4.69 3.96 -11.79
CA MET A 67 5.95 3.50 -12.35
C MET A 67 6.30 2.09 -11.91
N SER A 68 7.25 1.47 -12.61
CA SER A 68 7.82 0.19 -12.20
C SER A 68 8.40 0.29 -10.78
N CYS A 69 8.56 -0.87 -10.14
CA CYS A 69 9.10 -0.94 -8.78
C CYS A 69 10.50 -0.34 -8.62
N ASP A 70 11.30 -0.30 -9.69
CA ASP A 70 12.62 0.35 -9.71
C ASP A 70 12.54 1.89 -9.64
N HIS A 71 11.40 2.45 -10.02
CA HIS A 71 11.14 3.90 -10.06
C HIS A 71 9.94 4.30 -9.20
N ILE A 72 9.68 3.54 -8.13
CA ILE A 72 8.48 3.73 -7.30
C ILE A 72 8.34 5.15 -6.73
N SER A 73 9.45 5.82 -6.45
CA SER A 73 9.50 7.19 -5.92
C SER A 73 9.18 8.28 -6.95
N TYR A 74 8.99 7.94 -8.21
CA TYR A 74 8.65 8.91 -9.25
C TYR A 74 7.14 9.16 -9.31
N SER A 75 6.71 10.28 -8.71
CA SER A 75 5.31 10.70 -8.60
C SER A 75 4.36 9.63 -8.02
N PRO A 76 4.68 9.00 -6.86
CA PRO A 76 3.75 8.10 -6.19
C PRO A 76 2.62 8.88 -5.52
N ASP A 77 1.49 8.21 -5.35
CA ASP A 77 0.53 8.57 -4.31
C ASP A 77 1.00 7.89 -3.01
N ASP A 78 1.53 8.67 -2.07
CA ASP A 78 2.06 8.16 -0.80
C ASP A 78 1.25 8.62 0.42
N PHE A 79 1.18 7.76 1.43
CA PHE A 79 0.42 7.97 2.66
C PHE A 79 1.23 7.49 3.85
N ASP A 80 1.65 8.42 4.71
CA ASP A 80 2.26 8.11 5.99
C ASP A 80 1.16 7.99 7.07
N VAL A 81 1.01 6.79 7.63
CA VAL A 81 0.08 6.50 8.72
C VAL A 81 0.88 6.24 9.99
N LYS A 82 0.88 7.19 10.91
CA LYS A 82 1.67 7.08 12.14
C LYS A 82 1.06 6.08 13.11
N ARG A 83 1.92 5.34 13.81
CA ARG A 83 1.53 4.43 14.91
C ARG A 83 0.75 5.11 16.04
N THR A 84 0.96 6.42 16.23
CA THR A 84 0.28 7.23 17.24
C THR A 84 -1.14 7.63 16.83
N GLU A 85 -1.45 7.58 15.54
CA GLU A 85 -2.72 8.06 14.98
C GLU A 85 -3.72 6.92 14.79
N VAL A 86 -3.24 5.68 14.61
CA VAL A 86 -4.13 4.55 14.29
C VAL A 86 -3.65 3.24 14.91
N THR A 87 -4.53 2.58 15.68
CA THR A 87 -4.27 1.29 16.34
C THR A 87 -4.80 0.09 15.55
N GLY A 88 -4.86 0.19 14.21
CA GLY A 88 -5.29 -0.92 13.33
C GLY A 88 -6.58 -0.68 12.53
N GLU A 89 -7.12 0.55 12.56
CA GLU A 89 -8.24 0.90 11.69
C GLU A 89 -7.84 0.98 10.21
N CYS A 90 -8.82 0.81 9.35
CA CYS A 90 -8.65 0.90 7.90
C CYS A 90 -9.31 2.17 7.36
N GLN A 91 -8.58 2.91 6.54
CA GLN A 91 -9.09 4.08 5.83
C GLN A 91 -9.01 3.89 4.32
N VAL A 92 -9.96 4.48 3.60
CA VAL A 92 -9.95 4.50 2.14
C VAL A 92 -9.27 5.77 1.68
N VAL A 93 -8.16 5.62 0.97
CA VAL A 93 -7.40 6.72 0.38
C VAL A 93 -7.66 6.78 -1.12
N ARG A 94 -7.69 7.99 -1.66
CA ARG A 94 -7.82 8.22 -3.10
C ARG A 94 -6.42 8.27 -3.71
N LEU A 95 -6.25 7.66 -4.88
CA LEU A 95 -4.97 7.59 -5.57
C LEU A 95 -5.07 8.40 -6.87
N PRO A 96 -4.93 9.74 -6.82
CA PRO A 96 -5.15 10.60 -7.98
C PRO A 96 -4.15 10.35 -9.10
N THR A 97 -2.88 10.11 -8.77
CA THR A 97 -1.82 9.86 -9.77
C THR A 97 -2.01 8.52 -10.43
N VAL A 98 -2.23 7.49 -9.62
CA VAL A 98 -2.51 6.12 -10.06
C VAL A 98 -3.81 6.03 -10.86
N LYS A 99 -4.84 6.82 -10.50
CA LYS A 99 -6.10 6.87 -11.27
C LYS A 99 -5.88 7.29 -12.73
N VAL A 100 -4.89 8.14 -12.99
CA VAL A 100 -4.61 8.66 -14.34
C VAL A 100 -3.64 7.74 -15.08
N ALA A 101 -2.58 7.27 -14.42
CA ALA A 101 -1.47 6.56 -15.07
C ALA A 101 -1.49 5.03 -14.86
N GLY A 102 -2.35 4.52 -13.99
CA GLY A 102 -2.39 3.11 -13.55
C GLY A 102 -1.54 2.86 -12.30
N LEU A 103 -1.75 1.72 -11.65
CA LEU A 103 -0.97 1.22 -10.51
C LEU A 103 0.03 0.18 -11.02
N ALA A 104 1.28 0.55 -11.22
CA ALA A 104 2.30 -0.39 -11.65
C ALA A 104 2.96 -1.09 -10.46
N CYS A 105 3.31 -0.34 -9.41
CA CYS A 105 3.95 -0.89 -8.21
C CYS A 105 3.36 -0.33 -6.92
N ALA A 106 3.38 -1.13 -5.87
CA ALA A 106 3.04 -0.71 -4.52
C ALA A 106 4.16 -1.10 -3.54
N LEU A 107 4.36 -0.31 -2.49
CA LEU A 107 5.28 -0.60 -1.40
C LEU A 107 4.63 -0.21 -0.09
N ILE A 108 4.95 -0.95 0.96
CA ILE A 108 4.65 -0.54 2.33
C ILE A 108 5.95 -0.58 3.11
N GLU A 109 6.27 0.53 3.76
CA GLU A 109 7.34 0.62 4.73
C GLU A 109 6.75 0.67 6.15
N CYS A 110 7.33 -0.13 7.01
CA CYS A 110 7.01 -0.31 8.41
C CYS A 110 8.32 -0.62 9.15
#